data_AF-A0A1I3YEP3-F1
#
_entry.id   AF-A0A1I3YEP3-F1
#
_cell.length_a   1.000
_cell.length_b   1.000
_cell.length_c   1.000
_cell.angle_alpha   90.00
_cell.angle_beta   90.00
_cell.angle_gamma   90.00
#
_symmetry.space_group_name_H-M   'P 1'
#
loop_
_entity.id
_entity.type
_entity.pdbx_description
1 polymer ?
#
loop_
_entity_poly.entity_id
_entity_poly.type
_entity_poly.pdbx_seq_one_letter_code
_entity_poly.pdbx_strand_id
1 'polypeptide(L)'
;MANISLEGQWRKEGFGNIMEADFVVKNKSKYDVKDIEIECTHSANSGTKIDSNKRVAYEIFKANKNKKLKDFNMGFIHSQATSTSCSITDLVVING
;
A
#
# COMPACT_ATOMS: atom_id res chain seq x y z
N MET A 1 15.07 -1.80 -14.19
CA MET A 1 13.89 -2.17 -13.38
C MET A 1 13.53 -1.00 -12.49
N ALA A 2 12.25 -0.73 -12.25
CA ALA A 2 11.84 0.33 -11.33
C ALA A 2 12.24 -0.06 -9.89
N ASN A 3 13.02 0.78 -9.23
CA ASN A 3 13.36 0.64 -7.81
C ASN A 3 12.35 1.49 -7.03
N ILE A 4 11.28 0.85 -6.56
CA ILE A 4 10.23 1.48 -5.78
C ILE A 4 10.00 0.68 -4.50
N SER A 5 9.81 1.37 -3.38
CA SER A 5 9.52 0.74 -2.09
C SER A 5 8.37 1.44 -1.39
N LEU A 6 7.69 0.69 -0.53
CA LEU A 6 6.57 1.14 0.27
C LEU A 6 6.93 1.01 1.74
N GLU A 7 6.72 2.08 2.50
CA GLU A 7 6.70 2.06 3.96
C GLU A 7 5.35 2.59 4.40
N GLY A 8 4.80 2.11 5.51
CA GLY A 8 3.54 2.64 5.97
C GLY A 8 3.15 2.23 7.37
N GLN A 9 2.16 2.95 7.87
CA GLN A 9 1.44 2.63 9.08
C GLN A 9 -0.03 2.50 8.72
N TRP A 10 -0.75 1.68 9.47
CA TRP A 10 -2.16 1.46 9.23
C TRP A 10 -2.92 1.54 10.54
N ARG A 11 -4.21 1.79 10.41
CA ARG A 11 -5.17 1.81 11.51
C ARG A 11 -6.49 1.22 11.03
N LYS A 12 -7.32 0.88 12.01
CA LYS A 12 -8.69 0.43 11.77
C LYS A 12 -9.65 1.60 11.96
N GLU A 13 -10.48 1.81 10.96
CA GLU A 13 -11.60 2.74 10.99
C GLU A 13 -12.92 1.97 10.80
N GLY A 14 -14.05 2.67 10.76
CA GLY A 14 -15.35 2.06 10.45
C GLY A 14 -15.70 0.90 11.39
N PHE A 15 -15.66 1.16 12.70
CA PHE A 15 -15.92 0.16 13.76
C PHE A 15 -14.97 -1.04 13.76
N GLY A 16 -13.74 -0.87 13.27
CA GLY A 16 -12.73 -1.92 13.30
C GLY A 16 -12.68 -2.81 12.06
N ASN A 17 -13.41 -2.46 11.01
CA ASN A 17 -13.56 -3.31 9.82
C ASN A 17 -13.02 -2.66 8.54
N ILE A 18 -12.60 -1.40 8.56
CA ILE A 18 -11.97 -0.73 7.41
C ILE A 18 -10.51 -0.48 7.74
N MET A 19 -9.63 -0.80 6.80
CA MET A 19 -8.23 -0.43 6.89
C MET A 19 -8.01 0.94 6.23
N GLU A 20 -7.39 1.82 6.99
CA GLU A 20 -6.87 3.09 6.49
C GLU A 20 -5.35 3.13 6.74
N ALA A 21 -4.59 3.58 5.73
CA ALA A 21 -3.14 3.50 5.77
C ALA A 21 -2.47 4.79 5.31
N ASP A 22 -1.42 5.17 6.03
CA ASP A 22 -0.49 6.22 5.64
C ASP A 22 0.73 5.57 5.02
N PHE A 23 0.88 5.73 3.71
CA PHE A 23 1.99 5.19 2.95
C PHE A 23 2.99 6.26 2.55
N VAL A 24 4.27 5.90 2.58
CA VAL A 24 5.37 6.61 1.96
C VAL A 24 5.90 5.75 0.81
N VAL A 25 5.59 6.18 -0.40
CA VAL A 25 6.10 5.57 -1.62
C VAL A 25 7.42 6.24 -1.97
N LYS A 26 8.49 5.46 -2.03
CA LYS A 26 9.83 5.95 -2.40
C LYS A 26 10.17 5.44 -3.80
N ASN A 27 10.07 6.32 -4.80
CA ASN A 27 10.51 6.00 -6.15
C ASN A 27 11.99 6.39 -6.30
N LYS A 28 12.89 5.41 -6.16
CA LYS A 28 14.34 5.56 -6.36
C LYS A 28 14.76 5.21 -7.78
N SER A 29 13.80 5.07 -8.69
CA SER A 29 14.07 4.80 -10.09
C SER A 29 14.28 6.10 -10.87
N LYS A 30 14.81 5.97 -12.09
CA LYS A 30 14.97 7.08 -13.04
C LYS A 30 13.71 7.40 -13.85
N TYR A 31 12.60 6.71 -13.57
CA TYR A 31 11.36 6.84 -14.32
C TYR A 31 10.24 7.33 -13.41
N ASP A 32 9.34 8.13 -13.97
CA ASP A 32 8.06 8.38 -13.34
C ASP A 32 7.24 7.08 -13.41
N VAL A 33 6.50 6.77 -12.34
CA VAL A 33 5.54 5.65 -12.35
C VAL A 33 4.17 6.15 -11.94
N LYS A 34 3.13 5.41 -12.30
CA LYS A 34 1.75 5.69 -11.92
C LYS A 34 0.97 4.42 -11.63
N ASP A 35 -0.20 4.62 -11.04
CA ASP A 35 -1.20 3.57 -10.87
C ASP A 35 -0.61 2.35 -10.14
N ILE A 36 0.08 2.59 -9.02
CA ILE A 36 0.71 1.51 -8.26
C ILE A 36 -0.35 0.65 -7.57
N GLU A 37 -0.29 -0.66 -7.74
CA GLU A 37 -1.10 -1.61 -6.97
C GLU A 37 -0.39 -1.91 -5.64
N ILE A 38 -1.10 -1.67 -4.54
CA ILE A 38 -0.66 -2.00 -3.18
C ILE A 38 -1.48 -3.20 -2.73
N GLU A 39 -0.80 -4.30 -2.38
CA GLU A 39 -1.39 -5.45 -1.70
C GLU A 39 -0.98 -5.42 -0.23
N CYS A 40 -1.96 -5.51 0.67
CA CYS A 40 -1.73 -5.71 2.10
C CYS A 40 -2.27 -7.07 2.52
N THR A 41 -1.40 -7.91 3.09
CA THR A 41 -1.76 -9.21 3.66
C THR A 41 -1.94 -9.09 5.17
N HIS A 42 -3.10 -9.51 5.67
CA HIS A 42 -3.49 -9.36 7.07
C HIS A 42 -3.37 -10.68 7.83
N SER A 43 -2.91 -10.59 9.07
CA SER A 43 -2.75 -11.75 9.95
C SER A 43 -3.41 -11.52 11.30
N ALA A 44 -3.88 -12.62 11.90
CA ALA A 44 -4.34 -12.69 13.27
C ALA A 44 -3.16 -12.57 14.26
N ASN A 45 -3.46 -12.45 15.55
CA ASN A 45 -2.45 -12.38 16.60
C ASN A 45 -1.57 -13.65 16.67
N SER A 46 -2.10 -14.79 16.22
CA SER A 46 -1.35 -16.05 16.06
C SER A 46 -0.34 -16.04 14.90
N GLY A 47 -0.37 -15.02 14.04
CA GLY A 47 0.37 -14.96 12.79
C GLY A 47 -0.34 -15.63 11.60
N THR A 48 -1.47 -16.31 11.83
CA THR A 48 -2.28 -16.93 10.77
C THR A 48 -2.77 -15.87 9.79
N LYS A 49 -2.47 -16.04 8.50
CA LYS A 49 -3.02 -15.19 7.44
C LYS A 49 -4.55 -15.32 7.45
N ILE A 50 -5.24 -14.19 7.50
CA ILE A 50 -6.70 -14.13 7.44
C ILE A 50 -7.15 -13.86 6.01
N ASP A 51 -6.68 -12.75 5.44
CA ASP A 51 -7.05 -12.29 4.11
C ASP A 51 -5.95 -11.36 3.53
N SER A 52 -6.18 -10.86 2.32
CA SER A 52 -5.43 -9.75 1.75
C SER A 52 -6.37 -8.84 0.96
N ASN A 53 -6.01 -7.57 0.84
CA ASN A 53 -6.71 -6.62 -0.03
C ASN A 53 -5.72 -5.92 -0.97
N LYS A 54 -6.23 -5.57 -2.16
CA LYS A 54 -5.48 -4.87 -3.21
C LYS A 54 -6.16 -3.57 -3.57
N ARG A 55 -5.40 -2.49 -3.70
CA ARG A 55 -5.90 -1.19 -4.14
C ARG A 55 -4.88 -0.50 -5.02
N VAL A 56 -5.38 0.19 -6.03
CA VAL A 56 -4.56 0.99 -6.94
C VAL A 56 -4.56 2.44 -6.45
N ALA A 57 -3.38 3.01 -6.24
CA ALA A 57 -3.21 4.43 -6.03
C ALA A 57 -3.03 5.11 -7.41
N TYR A 58 -4.13 5.67 -7.94
CA TYR A 58 -4.19 6.35 -9.24
C TYR A 58 -3.51 7.72 -9.22
N GLU A 59 -2.21 7.72 -8.96
CA GLU A 59 -1.38 8.91 -8.85
C GLU A 59 -0.06 8.74 -9.60
N ILE A 60 0.59 9.86 -9.93
CA ILE A 60 1.96 9.87 -10.44
C ILE A 60 2.95 9.99 -9.28
N PHE A 61 3.96 9.11 -9.30
CA PHE A 61 5.10 9.06 -8.39
C PHE A 61 6.37 9.41 -9.16
N LYS A 62 6.86 10.63 -8.97
CA LYS A 62 8.00 11.18 -9.72
C LYS A 62 9.30 10.41 -9.45
N ALA A 63 10.14 10.29 -10.48
CA ALA A 63 11.48 9.72 -10.39
C ALA A 63 12.30 10.38 -9.28
N ASN A 64 13.04 9.59 -8.50
CA ASN A 64 13.87 10.04 -7.37
C ASN A 64 13.13 10.89 -6.32
N LYS A 65 11.82 10.68 -6.15
CA LYS A 65 11.00 11.39 -5.16
C LYS A 65 10.27 10.43 -4.23
N ASN A 66 9.96 10.94 -3.05
CA ASN A 66 9.06 10.31 -2.10
C ASN A 66 7.70 11.00 -2.19
N LYS A 67 6.63 10.21 -2.14
CA LYS A 67 5.26 10.72 -2.06
C LYS A 67 4.54 10.07 -0.88
N LYS A 68 3.79 10.88 -0.13
CA LYS A 68 2.94 10.40 0.94
C LYS A 68 1.52 10.22 0.42
N LEU A 69 0.95 9.05 0.62
CA LEU A 69 -0.48 8.79 0.49
C LEU A 69 -1.01 8.77 1.92
N LYS A 70 -1.81 9.76 2.28
CA LYS A 70 -2.42 9.80 3.62
C LYS A 70 -3.82 9.24 3.56
N ASP A 71 -4.25 8.65 4.67
CA ASP A 71 -5.64 8.24 4.86
C ASP A 71 -6.13 7.31 3.73
N PHE A 72 -5.23 6.47 3.20
CA PHE A 72 -5.51 5.66 2.02
C PHE A 72 -6.40 4.48 2.41
N ASN A 73 -7.62 4.48 1.90
CA ASN A 73 -8.61 3.46 2.19
C ASN A 73 -8.28 2.15 1.46
N MET A 74 -7.80 1.15 2.22
CA MET A 74 -7.50 -0.20 1.72
C MET A 74 -8.74 -1.09 1.61
N GLY A 75 -9.88 -0.63 2.15
CA GLY A 75 -11.16 -1.31 2.15
C GLY A 75 -11.40 -2.15 3.40
N PHE A 76 -12.38 -3.05 3.30
CA PHE A 76 -12.75 -3.92 4.40
C PHE A 76 -11.62 -4.92 4.73
N ILE A 77 -11.49 -5.20 6.03
CA ILE A 77 -10.62 -6.23 6.60
C ILE A 77 -11.40 -7.01 7.65
N HIS A 78 -10.95 -8.22 7.92
CA HIS A 78 -11.51 -9.00 9.02
C HIS A 78 -11.21 -8.34 10.39
N SER A 79 -12.20 -8.33 11.29
CA SER A 79 -12.08 -7.69 12.61
C SER A 79 -10.93 -8.24 13.48
N GLN A 80 -10.57 -9.51 13.27
CA GLN A 80 -9.45 -10.18 13.96
C GLN A 80 -8.05 -9.85 13.39
N ALA A 81 -7.94 -9.06 12.31
CA ALA A 81 -6.64 -8.65 11.79
C ALA A 81 -5.89 -7.80 12.81
N THR A 82 -4.69 -8.22 13.24
CA THR A 82 -3.88 -7.48 14.23
C THR A 82 -2.58 -6.97 13.65
N SER A 83 -2.13 -7.53 12.53
CA SER A 83 -0.96 -7.08 11.80
C SER A 83 -1.21 -7.13 10.30
N THR A 84 -0.43 -6.35 9.55
CA THR A 84 -0.46 -6.35 8.09
C THR A 84 0.93 -6.19 7.53
N SER A 85 1.16 -6.75 6.35
CA SER A 85 2.35 -6.49 5.53
C SER A 85 1.91 -6.01 4.16
N CYS A 86 2.36 -4.83 3.77
CA CYS A 86 1.99 -4.19 2.52
C CYS A 86 3.18 -4.10 1.56
N SER A 87 2.93 -4.38 0.28
CA SER A 87 3.91 -4.25 -0.78
C SER A 87 3.28 -3.71 -2.07
N ILE A 88 4.13 -3.16 -2.94
CA ILE A 88 3.72 -2.82 -4.30
C ILE A 88 3.83 -4.08 -5.16
N THR A 89 2.71 -4.49 -5.76
CA THR A 89 2.62 -5.72 -6.57
C THR A 89 2.59 -5.44 -8.06
N ASP A 90 2.13 -4.25 -8.47
CA ASP A 90 2.11 -3.81 -9.86
C ASP A 90 2.28 -2.30 -9.97
N LEU A 91 2.70 -1.81 -11.13
CA LEU A 91 2.84 -0.39 -11.45
C LEU A 91 2.90 -0.15 -12.95
N VAL A 92 2.58 1.07 -13.38
CA VAL A 92 2.77 1.51 -14.76
C VAL A 92 3.94 2.47 -14.84
N VAL A 93 4.97 2.13 -15.61
CA VAL A 93 6.07 3.06 -15.92
C VAL A 93 5.56 4.09 -16.93
N ILE A 94 5.71 5.37 -16.61
CA ILE A 94 5.50 6.45 -17.58
C ILE A 94 6.83 6.56 -18.33
N ASN A 95 6.79 6.21 -19.62
CA ASN A 95 7.98 6.21 -20.48
C ASN A 95 8.79 7.50 -20.28
N GLY A 96 10.08 7.32 -19.94
CA GLY A 96 11.10 8.35 -20.06
C GLY A 96 11.61 8.45 -21.48
#